data_AF-A0A9Q3KEV1-F1
#
_entry.id   AF-A0A9Q3KEV1-F1
#
_cell.length_a   1.000
_cell.length_b   1.000
_cell.length_c   1.000
_cell.angle_alpha   90.00
_cell.angle_beta   90.00
_cell.angle_gamma   90.00
#
_symmetry.space_group_name_H-M   'P 1'
#
loop_
_entity.id
_entity.type
_entity.pdbx_description
1 polymer ?
#
loop_
_entity_poly.entity_id
_entity_poly.type
_entity_poly.pdbx_seq_one_letter_code
_entity_poly.pdbx_strand_id
1 'polypeptide(L)'
;MGFPSHGSLKATEWALLYKVYIPFLMLSQQMSLDAHQSANTQRKMGQSEGLANELTKNTFHLISAINIATSWTLSIDDATAFAENCKTFRLSNQHLFPKQKSKPNHHFADHIPELFQ
;
A
#
# COMPACT_ATOMS: atom_id res chain seq x y z
N MET A 1 -20.58 28.22 -15.78
CA MET A 1 -20.52 28.03 -14.31
C MET A 1 -20.83 26.56 -14.03
N GLY A 2 -19.84 25.78 -13.58
CA GLY A 2 -19.94 24.32 -13.47
C GLY A 2 -20.80 23.89 -12.29
N PHE A 3 -21.66 22.90 -12.51
CA PHE A 3 -22.50 22.35 -11.44
C PHE A 3 -21.62 21.73 -10.33
N PRO A 4 -21.92 21.99 -9.04
CA PRO A 4 -21.15 21.48 -7.89
C PRO A 4 -20.96 19.95 -7.89
N SER A 5 -21.84 19.21 -8.59
CA SER A 5 -21.80 17.75 -8.69
C SER A 5 -20.62 17.19 -9.51
N HIS A 6 -20.06 17.97 -10.46
CA HIS A 6 -19.03 17.45 -11.38
C HIS A 6 -17.63 17.37 -10.74
N GLY A 7 -17.33 18.20 -9.74
CA GLY A 7 -16.05 18.18 -9.04
C GLY A 7 -15.89 16.97 -8.11
N SER A 8 -16.98 16.56 -7.44
CA SER A 8 -16.99 15.45 -6.48
C SER A 8 -16.78 14.09 -7.14
N LEU A 9 -17.37 13.87 -8.31
CA LEU A 9 -17.18 12.64 -9.09
C LEU A 9 -15.71 12.46 -9.48
N LYS A 10 -15.11 13.51 -10.06
CA LYS A 10 -13.70 13.51 -10.44
C LYS A 10 -12.79 13.28 -9.23
N ALA A 11 -13.05 13.97 -8.11
CA ALA A 11 -12.27 13.77 -6.88
C ALA A 11 -12.35 12.32 -6.36
N THR A 12 -13.52 11.70 -6.44
CA THR A 12 -13.74 10.30 -6.06
C THR A 12 -12.97 9.34 -6.99
N GLU A 13 -12.95 9.60 -8.29
CA GLU A 13 -12.17 8.81 -9.26
C GLU A 13 -10.67 8.90 -8.99
N TRP A 14 -10.14 10.10 -8.73
CA TRP A 14 -8.73 10.28 -8.35
C TRP A 14 -8.42 9.56 -7.04
N ALA A 15 -9.32 9.66 -6.06
CA ALA A 15 -9.19 8.95 -4.80
C ALA A 15 -9.10 7.43 -5.04
N LEU A 16 -10.01 6.85 -5.82
CA LEU A 16 -9.98 5.42 -6.15
C LEU A 16 -8.69 5.01 -6.89
N LEU A 17 -8.22 5.86 -7.80
CA LEU A 17 -6.96 5.67 -8.52
C LEU A 17 -5.77 5.52 -7.57
N TYR A 18 -5.62 6.46 -6.63
CA TYR A 18 -4.49 6.45 -5.68
C TYR A 18 -4.64 5.41 -4.56
N LYS A 19 -5.88 5.16 -4.09
CA LYS A 19 -6.13 4.24 -2.97
C LYS A 19 -6.07 2.77 -3.36
N VAL A 20 -6.50 2.42 -4.57
CA VAL A 20 -6.72 1.02 -4.97
C VAL A 20 -5.97 0.66 -6.25
N TYR A 21 -6.20 1.40 -7.34
CA TYR A 21 -5.69 0.99 -8.64
C TYR A 21 -4.16 1.08 -8.75
N ILE A 22 -3.54 2.15 -8.24
CA ILE A 22 -2.07 2.29 -8.27
C ILE A 22 -1.39 1.20 -7.43
N PRO A 23 -1.75 0.99 -6.15
CA PRO A 23 -1.17 -0.10 -5.36
C PRO A 23 -1.34 -1.48 -6.02
N PHE A 24 -2.51 -1.75 -6.60
CA PHE A 24 -2.78 -3.02 -7.26
C PHE A 24 -1.99 -3.19 -8.57
N LEU A 25 -1.83 -2.11 -9.34
CA LEU A 25 -0.99 -2.11 -10.55
C LEU A 25 0.48 -2.39 -10.21
N MET A 26 0.99 -1.80 -9.13
CA MET A 26 2.37 -2.06 -8.68
C MET A 26 2.54 -3.52 -8.25
N LEU A 27 1.56 -4.09 -7.55
CA LEU A 27 1.55 -5.50 -7.18
C LEU A 27 1.55 -6.42 -8.42
N SER A 28 0.70 -6.15 -9.40
CA SER A 28 0.61 -6.99 -10.61
C SER A 28 1.88 -6.92 -11.47
N GLN A 29 2.50 -5.75 -11.58
CA GLN A 29 3.81 -5.59 -12.23
C GLN A 29 4.88 -6.40 -11.51
N GLN A 30 4.90 -6.37 -10.17
CA GLN A 30 5.89 -7.09 -9.40
C GLN A 30 5.73 -8.61 -9.53
N MET A 31 4.49 -9.11 -9.47
CA MET A 31 4.20 -10.52 -9.71
C MET A 31 4.61 -10.97 -11.10
N SER A 32 4.40 -10.14 -12.12
CA SER A 32 4.84 -10.43 -13.49
C SER A 32 6.36 -10.52 -13.61
N LEU A 33 7.10 -9.59 -12.99
CA LEU A 33 8.56 -9.61 -12.96
C LEU A 33 9.09 -10.87 -12.25
N ASP A 34 8.50 -11.25 -11.13
CA ASP A 34 8.87 -12.47 -10.41
C ASP A 34 8.56 -13.75 -11.20
N ALA A 35 7.44 -13.79 -11.92
CA ALA A 35 7.10 -14.90 -12.80
C ALA A 35 8.12 -15.05 -13.93
N HIS A 36 8.52 -13.94 -14.57
CA HIS A 36 9.56 -13.94 -15.60
C HIS A 36 10.93 -14.37 -15.06
N GLN A 37 11.32 -13.90 -13.87
CA GLN A 37 12.58 -14.32 -13.24
C GLN A 37 12.58 -15.79 -12.84
N SER A 38 11.44 -16.31 -12.38
CA SER A 38 11.26 -17.72 -12.00
C SER A 38 11.19 -18.66 -13.20
N ALA A 39 10.84 -18.17 -14.39
CA ALA A 39 10.97 -18.94 -15.63
C ALA A 39 12.44 -19.09 -16.07
N ASN A 40 13.26 -18.05 -15.84
CA ASN A 40 14.70 -18.04 -16.18
C ASN A 40 15.59 -18.70 -15.12
N THR A 41 15.13 -18.84 -13.89
CA THR A 41 15.88 -19.42 -12.76
C THR A 41 15.04 -20.56 -12.20
N GLN A 42 15.59 -21.77 -12.04
CA GLN A 42 14.87 -22.91 -11.40
C GLN A 42 14.54 -22.63 -9.92
N ARG A 43 13.65 -21.67 -9.63
CA ARG A 43 13.09 -21.44 -8.30
C ARG A 43 12.06 -22.53 -8.02
N LYS A 44 12.11 -23.12 -6.81
CA LYS A 44 11.11 -24.12 -6.39
C LYS A 44 9.73 -23.45 -6.39
N MET A 45 8.74 -24.12 -7.00
CA MET A 45 7.36 -23.62 -7.16
C MET A 45 6.74 -23.07 -5.85
N GLY A 46 7.04 -23.67 -4.70
CA GLY A 46 6.56 -23.20 -3.38
C GLY A 46 7.23 -21.93 -2.83
N GLN A 47 8.40 -21.51 -3.34
CA GLN A 47 9.01 -20.24 -2.97
C GLN A 47 8.37 -19.05 -3.68
N SER A 48 7.90 -19.25 -4.91
CA SER A 48 7.18 -18.23 -5.69
C SER A 48 5.82 -17.92 -5.07
N GLU A 49 5.10 -18.94 -4.62
CA GLU A 49 3.80 -18.80 -3.97
C GLU A 49 3.90 -18.06 -2.62
N GLY A 50 4.93 -18.38 -1.83
CA GLY A 50 5.21 -17.67 -0.56
C GLY A 50 5.51 -16.18 -0.78
N LEU A 51 6.33 -15.84 -1.76
CA LEU A 51 6.67 -14.46 -2.07
C LEU A 51 5.44 -13.66 -2.58
N ALA A 52 4.63 -14.26 -3.45
CA ALA A 52 3.40 -13.66 -3.93
C ALA A 52 2.43 -13.35 -2.77
N ASN A 53 2.28 -14.26 -1.83
CA ASN A 53 1.45 -14.08 -0.64
C ASN A 53 1.94 -12.90 0.22
N GLU A 54 3.25 -12.82 0.49
CA GLU A 54 3.85 -11.74 1.27
C GLU A 54 3.73 -10.37 0.57
N LEU A 55 3.93 -10.31 -0.76
CA LEU A 55 3.70 -9.10 -1.56
C LEU A 55 2.23 -8.63 -1.49
N THR A 56 1.29 -9.58 -1.60
CA THR A 56 -0.14 -9.28 -1.50
C THR A 56 -0.49 -8.73 -0.12
N LYS A 57 -0.07 -9.40 0.97
CA LYS A 57 -0.30 -8.91 2.34
C LYS A 57 0.29 -7.53 2.57
N ASN A 58 1.53 -7.32 2.15
CA ASN A 58 2.21 -6.03 2.24
C ASN A 58 1.40 -4.92 1.54
N THR A 59 0.91 -5.21 0.33
CA THR A 59 0.08 -4.27 -0.45
C THR A 59 -1.24 -3.98 0.24
N PHE A 60 -1.89 -4.97 0.86
CA PHE A 60 -3.13 -4.76 1.61
C PHE A 60 -2.92 -3.86 2.82
N HIS A 61 -1.82 -4.00 3.56
CA HIS A 61 -1.50 -3.08 4.66
C HIS A 61 -1.34 -1.63 4.17
N LEU A 62 -0.70 -1.43 3.02
CA LEU A 62 -0.59 -0.10 2.41
C LEU A 62 -1.96 0.47 2.02
N ILE A 63 -2.80 -0.31 1.34
CA ILE A 63 -4.16 0.11 0.95
C ILE A 63 -5.00 0.45 2.18
N SER A 64 -4.95 -0.38 3.23
CA SER A 64 -5.67 -0.14 4.49
C SER A 64 -5.22 1.16 5.16
N ALA A 65 -3.91 1.40 5.27
CA ALA A 65 -3.39 2.66 5.82
C ALA A 65 -3.84 3.88 5.00
N ILE A 66 -3.75 3.80 3.67
CA ILE A 66 -4.22 4.88 2.79
C ILE A 66 -5.71 5.12 2.97
N ASN A 67 -6.53 4.07 3.02
CA ASN A 67 -7.99 4.19 3.19
C ASN A 67 -8.35 4.87 4.51
N ILE A 68 -7.67 4.52 5.60
CA ILE A 68 -7.87 5.16 6.90
C ILE A 68 -7.48 6.64 6.83
N ALA A 69 -6.26 6.97 6.40
CA ALA A 69 -5.77 8.35 6.34
C ALA A 69 -6.60 9.28 5.44
N THR A 70 -7.42 8.72 4.57
CA THR A 70 -8.27 9.45 3.62
C THR A 70 -9.75 9.24 3.88
N SER A 71 -10.10 8.72 5.07
CA SER A 71 -11.47 8.66 5.57
C SER A 71 -11.95 10.06 5.96
N TRP A 72 -13.25 10.31 5.81
CA TRP A 72 -13.88 11.56 6.23
C TRP A 72 -14.03 11.68 7.75
N THR A 73 -14.03 10.54 8.45
CA THR A 73 -14.16 10.45 9.90
C THR A 73 -13.11 9.48 10.42
N LEU A 74 -12.43 9.86 11.49
CA LEU A 74 -11.39 9.07 12.13
C LEU A 74 -11.71 8.92 13.62
N SER A 75 -11.69 7.68 14.09
CA SER A 75 -11.72 7.32 15.50
C SER A 75 -10.31 7.07 16.04
N ILE A 76 -10.17 6.99 17.36
CA ILE A 76 -8.90 6.58 18.01
C ILE A 76 -8.50 5.16 17.58
N ASP A 77 -9.48 4.27 17.38
CA ASP A 77 -9.24 2.92 16.88
C ASP A 77 -8.70 2.95 15.45
N ASP A 78 -9.20 3.85 14.61
CA ASP A 78 -8.67 4.06 13.24
C ASP A 78 -7.22 4.57 13.28
N ALA A 79 -6.90 5.48 14.20
CA ALA A 79 -5.53 5.97 14.38
C ALA A 79 -4.56 4.84 14.76
N THR A 80 -5.02 3.96 15.66
CA THR A 80 -4.26 2.77 16.08
C THR A 80 -4.09 1.80 14.91
N ALA A 81 -5.17 1.50 14.20
CA ALA A 81 -5.15 0.62 13.03
C ALA A 81 -4.27 1.18 11.89
N PHE A 82 -4.27 2.50 11.67
CA PHE A 82 -3.38 3.14 10.72
C PHE A 82 -1.91 2.91 11.10
N ALA A 83 -1.55 3.17 12.36
CA ALA A 83 -0.18 3.01 12.84
C ALA A 83 0.30 1.56 12.68
N GLU A 84 -0.55 0.59 13.01
CA GLU A 84 -0.27 -0.83 12.84
C GLU A 84 -0.08 -1.24 11.38
N ASN A 85 -0.95 -0.76 10.48
CA ASN A 85 -0.83 -1.04 9.05
C ASN A 85 0.44 -0.41 8.45
N CYS A 86 0.75 0.85 8.79
CA CYS A 86 1.99 1.51 8.36
C CYS A 86 3.23 0.79 8.87
N LYS A 87 3.27 0.41 10.15
CA LYS A 87 4.39 -0.33 10.74
C LYS A 87 4.58 -1.69 10.05
N THR A 88 3.50 -2.45 9.88
CA THR A 88 3.56 -3.79 9.28
C THR A 88 3.96 -3.72 7.81
N PHE A 89 3.41 -2.75 7.06
CA PHE A 89 3.84 -2.45 5.70
C PHE A 89 5.34 -2.17 5.65
N ARG A 90 5.87 -1.28 6.49
CA ARG A 90 7.28 -0.91 6.46
C ARG A 90 8.22 -2.07 6.78
N LEU A 91 7.92 -2.84 7.82
CA LEU A 91 8.73 -3.99 8.23
C LEU A 91 8.76 -5.08 7.15
N SER A 92 7.59 -5.45 6.62
CA SER A 92 7.50 -6.45 5.55
C SER A 92 8.10 -5.93 4.23
N ASN A 93 7.97 -4.64 3.92
CA ASN A 93 8.58 -4.04 2.74
C ASN A 93 10.12 -4.06 2.80
N GLN A 94 10.71 -3.87 3.98
CA GLN A 94 12.16 -4.01 4.16
C GLN A 94 12.62 -5.46 3.98
N HIS A 95 11.80 -6.44 4.38
CA HIS A 95 12.08 -7.86 4.15
C HIS A 95 11.97 -8.24 2.66
N LEU A 96 10.93 -7.77 1.98
CA LEU A 96 10.68 -8.01 0.55
C LEU A 96 11.71 -7.31 -0.35
N PHE A 97 12.17 -6.12 0.06
CA PHE A 97 13.11 -5.29 -0.71
C PHE A 97 14.33 -4.88 0.12
N PRO A 98 15.20 -5.83 0.52
CA PRO A 98 16.29 -5.57 1.46
C PRO A 98 17.35 -4.59 0.95
N LYS A 99 17.45 -4.43 -0.38
CA LYS A 99 18.37 -3.48 -1.02
C LYS A 99 17.83 -2.05 -1.05
N GLN A 100 16.54 -1.85 -0.75
CA GLN A 100 15.89 -0.56 -0.80
C GLN A 100 15.97 0.12 0.58
N LYS A 101 16.73 1.22 0.66
CA LYS A 101 16.81 2.02 1.89
C LYS A 101 15.48 2.75 2.14
N SER A 102 15.04 2.78 3.40
CA SER A 102 13.91 3.59 3.83
C SER A 102 14.14 5.06 3.45
N LYS A 103 13.19 5.66 2.75
CA LYS A 103 13.23 7.09 2.41
C LYS A 103 12.77 7.93 3.61
N PRO A 104 13.25 9.18 3.77
CA PRO A 104 12.82 10.07 4.87
C PRO A 104 11.29 10.21 4.98
N ASN A 105 10.59 10.20 3.85
CA ASN A 105 9.12 10.30 3.80
C ASN A 105 8.41 9.16 4.56
N HIS A 106 9.04 8.00 4.73
CA HIS A 106 8.47 6.89 5.52
C HIS A 106 8.52 7.15 7.02
N HIS A 107 9.44 7.99 7.50
CA HIS A 107 9.48 8.41 8.91
C HIS A 107 8.36 9.41 9.21
N PHE A 108 8.05 10.32 8.27
CA PHE A 108 6.95 11.26 8.46
C PHE A 108 5.59 10.55 8.57
N ALA A 109 5.43 9.41 7.88
CA ALA A 109 4.23 8.59 8.00
C ALA A 109 4.00 8.05 9.43
N ASP A 110 5.07 7.83 10.21
CA ASP A 110 4.96 7.35 11.59
C ASP A 110 4.31 8.39 12.53
N HIS A 111 4.32 9.68 12.16
CA HIS A 111 3.71 10.77 12.93
C HIS A 111 2.30 11.15 12.47
N ILE A 112 1.80 10.59 11.36
CA ILE A 112 0.44 10.86 10.88
C ILE A 112 -0.64 10.54 11.94
N PRO A 113 -0.55 9.44 12.73
CA PRO A 113 -1.52 9.17 13.81
C PRO A 113 -1.64 10.30 14.83
N GLU A 114 -0.56 11.03 15.09
CA GLU A 114 -0.54 12.12 16.07
C GLU A 114 -1.42 13.30 15.64
N LEU A 115 -1.73 13.39 14.34
CA LEU A 115 -2.59 14.42 13.76
C LEU A 115 -4.09 14.07 13.81
N PHE A 116 -4.45 12.87 14.29
CA PHE A 116 -5.84 12.41 14.37
C PHE A 116 -6.50 12.74 15.73
N GLN A 117 -5.89 13.64 16.51
CA GLN A 117 -6.38 14.11 17.81
C GLN A 117 -7.53 15.12 17.68
#